data_AF-B0Z9C6-F1
#
_entry.id   AF-B0Z9C6-F1
#
_cell.length_a   1.000
_cell.length_b   1.000
_cell.length_c   1.000
_cell.angle_alpha   90.00
_cell.angle_beta   90.00
_cell.angle_gamma   90.00
#
_symmetry.space_group_name_H-M   'P 1'
#
loop_
_entity.id
_entity.type
_entity.pdbx_description
1 polymer ?
#
loop_
_entity_poly.entity_id
_entity_poly.type
_entity_poly.pdbx_seq_one_letter_code
_entity_poly.pdbx_strand_id
1 'polypeptide(L)'
;HAGVVQMASLLPARRARGPNEPGGIKFGVLGDIVQANRKYPNDPARASLEVVGAGVMLFDQIWLGSYMSGGVGFTQYATAAYTDNILDEYTYYGMDYLKDKYGFDYTNPSPEQIIKPTQDVVNDLATEVTINALEQYEQFSTLMEDHFGGSQRAGVIAAASGLTCSIGTGNSYAGL
;
A
#
# COMPACT_ATOMS: atom_id res chain seq x y z
N HIS A 1 15.74 -23.61 -18.84
CA HIS A 1 16.39 -22.54 -18.07
C HIS A 1 16.35 -21.21 -18.81
N ALA A 2 16.78 -21.12 -20.08
CA ALA A 2 16.93 -19.85 -20.79
C ALA A 2 15.64 -19.03 -21.07
N GLY A 3 14.44 -19.62 -20.98
CA GLY A 3 13.17 -18.94 -21.27
C GLY A 3 12.12 -19.02 -20.15
N VAL A 4 12.50 -19.45 -18.94
CA VAL A 4 11.55 -19.51 -17.82
C VAL A 4 11.50 -18.17 -17.11
N VAL A 5 10.29 -17.67 -16.85
CA VAL A 5 10.06 -16.52 -15.98
C VAL A 5 9.46 -17.03 -14.68
N GLN A 6 10.24 -16.94 -13.61
CA GLN A 6 9.83 -17.34 -12.27
C GLN A 6 9.13 -16.17 -11.56
N MET A 7 8.24 -16.50 -10.63
CA MET A 7 7.55 -15.48 -9.82
C MET A 7 8.50 -14.85 -8.80
N ALA A 8 9.47 -15.62 -8.32
CA ALA A 8 10.41 -15.22 -7.28
C ALA A 8 11.75 -15.95 -7.44
N SER A 9 12.84 -15.28 -7.10
CA SER A 9 14.16 -15.89 -6.98
C SER A 9 14.33 -16.62 -5.64
N LEU A 10 15.32 -17.52 -5.57
CA LEU A 10 15.70 -18.19 -4.31
C LEU A 10 16.15 -17.22 -3.22
N LEU A 11 16.08 -17.65 -1.97
CA LEU A 11 16.45 -16.85 -0.80
C LEU A 11 17.80 -17.24 -0.17
N PRO A 12 18.51 -16.28 0.47
CA PRO A 12 19.77 -16.55 1.17
C PRO A 12 19.64 -17.58 2.30
N ALA A 13 20.75 -18.21 2.64
CA ALA A 13 20.83 -19.37 3.54
C ALA A 13 20.10 -19.20 4.89
N ARG A 14 20.15 -18.01 5.51
CA ARG A 14 19.47 -17.74 6.80
C ARG A 14 17.95 -17.97 6.74
N ARG A 15 17.36 -17.86 5.55
CA ARG A 15 15.94 -18.09 5.27
C ARG A 15 15.78 -18.90 3.99
N ALA A 16 16.59 -19.96 3.86
CA ALA A 16 16.77 -20.75 2.63
C ALA A 16 15.46 -21.31 2.07
N ARG A 17 15.08 -20.84 0.88
CA ARG A 17 13.91 -21.26 0.11
C ARG A 17 14.27 -21.28 -1.37
N GLY A 18 13.65 -22.20 -2.11
CA GLY A 18 13.77 -22.25 -3.56
C GLY A 18 13.08 -21.06 -4.26
N PRO A 19 13.11 -21.02 -5.59
CA PRO A 19 12.32 -20.07 -6.37
C PRO A 19 10.81 -20.21 -6.14
N ASN A 20 10.05 -19.19 -6.54
CA ASN A 20 8.57 -19.12 -6.43
C ASN A 20 8.02 -19.12 -4.99
N GLU A 21 8.84 -18.79 -4.00
CA GLU A 21 8.42 -18.65 -2.60
C GLU A 21 8.15 -17.18 -2.26
N PRO A 22 7.19 -16.87 -1.35
CA PRO A 22 6.72 -15.50 -1.12
C PRO A 22 7.83 -14.48 -0.86
N GLY A 23 8.82 -14.81 -0.03
CA GLY A 23 9.90 -13.88 0.31
C GLY A 23 10.81 -13.45 -0.84
N GLY A 24 10.73 -14.11 -2.00
CA GLY A 24 11.47 -13.72 -3.21
C GLY A 24 10.62 -12.99 -4.24
N ILE A 25 9.30 -12.82 -4.00
CA ILE A 25 8.41 -12.04 -4.87
C ILE A 25 8.73 -10.57 -4.65
N LYS A 26 9.13 -9.87 -5.72
CA LYS A 26 9.37 -8.43 -5.66
C LYS A 26 8.03 -7.69 -5.60
N PHE A 27 7.99 -6.53 -4.94
CA PHE A 27 6.75 -5.75 -4.83
C PHE A 27 6.13 -5.38 -6.18
N GLY A 28 6.95 -5.02 -7.18
CA GLY A 28 6.44 -4.78 -8.54
C GLY A 28 5.82 -6.02 -9.19
N VAL A 29 6.38 -7.22 -8.95
CA VAL A 29 5.81 -8.48 -9.47
C VAL A 29 4.48 -8.78 -8.82
N LEU A 30 4.33 -8.53 -7.51
CA LEU A 30 3.02 -8.65 -6.85
C LEU A 30 2.01 -7.66 -7.45
N GLY A 31 2.41 -6.41 -7.67
CA GLY A 31 1.58 -5.39 -8.32
C GLY A 31 1.06 -5.86 -9.68
N ASP A 32 1.89 -6.54 -10.48
CA ASP A 32 1.50 -7.10 -11.79
C ASP A 32 0.66 -8.38 -11.69
N ILE A 33 0.85 -9.20 -10.64
CA ILE A 33 0.03 -10.40 -10.39
C ILE A 33 -1.43 -9.99 -10.15
N VAL A 34 -1.65 -8.95 -9.34
CA VAL A 34 -2.98 -8.46 -8.98
C VAL A 34 -3.66 -7.80 -10.18
N GLN A 35 -4.86 -8.28 -10.54
CA GLN A 35 -5.56 -7.87 -11.76
C GLN A 35 -6.43 -6.60 -11.61
N ALA A 36 -6.31 -5.90 -10.49
CA ALA A 36 -7.15 -4.75 -10.17
C ALA A 36 -6.97 -3.61 -11.17
N ASN A 37 -5.74 -3.32 -11.58
CA ASN A 37 -5.46 -2.29 -12.58
C ASN A 37 -6.16 -2.56 -13.93
N ARG A 38 -6.30 -3.85 -14.32
CA ARG A 38 -7.04 -4.23 -15.54
C ARG A 38 -8.55 -3.95 -15.41
N LYS A 39 -9.11 -4.09 -14.21
CA LYS A 39 -10.55 -3.96 -13.94
C LYS A 39 -10.96 -2.53 -13.60
N TYR A 40 -10.08 -1.79 -12.93
CA TYR A 40 -10.29 -0.44 -12.42
C TYR A 40 -9.21 0.52 -12.96
N PRO A 41 -9.05 0.65 -14.30
CA PRO A 41 -7.96 1.45 -14.88
C PRO A 41 -8.10 2.96 -14.63
N ASN A 42 -9.32 3.43 -14.34
CA ASN A 42 -9.63 4.84 -14.10
C ASN A 42 -9.80 5.15 -12.60
N ASP A 43 -9.33 4.25 -11.74
CA ASP A 43 -9.38 4.40 -10.29
C ASP A 43 -8.05 3.89 -9.70
N PRO A 44 -6.99 4.72 -9.75
CA PRO A 44 -5.66 4.31 -9.31
C PRO A 44 -5.61 4.01 -7.81
N ALA A 45 -6.48 4.64 -7.00
CA ALA A 45 -6.61 4.35 -5.58
C ALA A 45 -7.15 2.94 -5.37
N ARG A 46 -8.29 2.60 -5.99
CA ARG A 46 -8.85 1.23 -5.90
C ARG A 46 -7.87 0.18 -6.40
N ALA A 47 -7.22 0.42 -7.53
CA ALA A 47 -6.24 -0.52 -8.08
C ALA A 47 -5.07 -0.76 -7.10
N SER A 48 -4.61 0.29 -6.42
CA SER A 48 -3.52 0.20 -5.45
C SER A 48 -3.94 -0.47 -4.13
N LEU A 49 -5.13 -0.18 -3.63
CA LEU A 49 -5.68 -0.78 -2.41
C LEU A 49 -5.83 -2.31 -2.53
N GLU A 50 -6.22 -2.81 -3.71
CA GLU A 50 -6.25 -4.25 -3.98
C GLU A 50 -4.86 -4.89 -3.95
N VAL A 51 -3.82 -4.16 -4.39
CA VAL A 51 -2.42 -4.62 -4.29
C VAL A 51 -1.97 -4.63 -2.83
N VAL A 52 -2.34 -3.61 -2.04
CA VAL A 52 -2.06 -3.57 -0.60
C VAL A 52 -2.70 -4.76 0.10
N GLY A 53 -4.00 -4.98 -0.09
CA GLY A 53 -4.73 -6.09 0.54
C GLY A 53 -4.15 -7.47 0.18
N ALA A 54 -3.85 -7.71 -1.10
CA ALA A 54 -3.18 -8.93 -1.53
C ALA A 54 -1.76 -9.07 -0.92
N GLY A 55 -1.03 -7.96 -0.84
CA GLY A 55 0.32 -7.89 -0.32
C GLY A 55 0.42 -8.19 1.15
N VAL A 56 -0.38 -7.54 2.00
CA VAL A 56 -0.36 -7.78 3.44
C VAL A 56 -0.86 -9.19 3.78
N MET A 57 -1.83 -9.74 3.02
CA MET A 57 -2.23 -11.13 3.21
C MET A 57 -1.08 -12.10 2.91
N LEU A 58 -0.43 -11.95 1.75
CA LEU A 58 0.65 -12.84 1.34
C LEU A 58 1.92 -12.66 2.18
N PHE A 59 2.33 -11.42 2.40
CA PHE A 59 3.59 -11.10 3.06
C PHE A 59 3.49 -11.15 4.59
N ASP A 60 2.40 -10.68 5.19
CA ASP A 60 2.31 -10.66 6.65
C ASP A 60 1.67 -11.93 7.20
N GLN A 61 0.54 -12.39 6.66
CA GLN A 61 -0.14 -13.56 7.22
C GLN A 61 0.57 -14.86 6.85
N ILE A 62 0.90 -15.06 5.58
CA ILE A 62 1.50 -16.32 5.10
C ILE A 62 3.02 -16.28 5.28
N TRP A 63 3.70 -15.31 4.69
CA TRP A 63 5.16 -15.32 4.68
C TRP A 63 5.75 -15.04 6.06
N LEU A 64 5.49 -13.88 6.65
CA LEU A 64 6.01 -13.53 7.97
C LEU A 64 5.34 -14.33 9.07
N GLY A 65 4.01 -14.44 9.04
CA GLY A 65 3.17 -15.06 10.07
C GLY A 65 3.17 -16.59 10.08
N SER A 66 3.68 -17.23 9.02
CA SER A 66 3.83 -18.69 8.98
C SER A 66 5.25 -19.11 8.59
N TYR A 67 5.70 -18.86 7.36
CA TYR A 67 7.00 -19.36 6.86
C TYR A 67 8.20 -18.88 7.71
N MET A 68 8.13 -17.66 8.23
CA MET A 68 9.19 -17.04 9.02
C MET A 68 8.91 -17.04 10.53
N SER A 69 7.73 -17.48 10.97
CA SER A 69 7.38 -17.60 12.39
C SER A 69 6.47 -18.81 12.65
N GLY A 70 5.14 -18.65 12.59
CA GLY A 70 4.13 -19.68 12.87
C GLY A 70 3.33 -19.42 14.15
N GLY A 71 2.32 -20.26 14.41
CA GLY A 71 1.44 -20.16 15.57
C GLY A 71 0.17 -19.36 15.29
N VAL A 72 -0.21 -18.46 16.21
CA VAL A 72 -1.38 -17.57 16.04
C VAL A 72 -1.21 -16.65 14.82
N GLY A 73 0.03 -16.27 14.50
CA GLY A 73 0.36 -15.50 13.31
C GLY A 73 0.01 -14.02 13.40
N PHE A 74 -0.10 -13.37 12.24
CA PHE A 74 -0.20 -11.91 12.11
C PHE A 74 -1.49 -11.46 11.41
N THR A 75 -2.59 -12.17 11.65
CA THR A 75 -3.88 -11.88 10.98
C THR A 75 -4.30 -10.43 11.12
N GLN A 76 -4.36 -9.90 12.35
CA GLN A 76 -4.84 -8.53 12.57
C GLN A 76 -3.83 -7.43 12.20
N TYR A 77 -2.56 -7.78 12.05
CA TYR A 77 -1.60 -6.85 11.41
C TYR A 77 -1.97 -6.61 9.95
N ALA A 78 -2.36 -7.68 9.24
CA ALA A 78 -2.71 -7.60 7.83
C ALA A 78 -4.13 -7.04 7.61
N THR A 79 -5.14 -7.51 8.37
CA THR A 79 -6.54 -7.10 8.15
C THR A 79 -6.73 -5.60 8.29
N ALA A 80 -5.96 -4.93 9.15
CA ALA A 80 -6.02 -3.47 9.31
C ALA A 80 -5.85 -2.69 7.98
N ALA A 81 -5.16 -3.27 6.99
CA ALA A 81 -4.95 -2.64 5.69
C ALA A 81 -5.94 -3.12 4.60
N TYR A 82 -6.93 -3.96 4.92
CA TYR A 82 -7.97 -4.41 3.97
C TYR A 82 -9.37 -4.60 4.56
N THR A 83 -9.60 -4.19 5.81
CA THR A 83 -10.93 -4.23 6.44
C THR A 83 -11.40 -2.83 6.82
N ASP A 84 -12.71 -2.73 7.05
CA ASP A 84 -13.38 -1.59 7.67
C ASP A 84 -13.27 -0.25 6.91
N ASN A 85 -12.73 -0.29 5.68
CA ASN A 85 -12.49 0.84 4.78
C ASN A 85 -11.64 1.96 5.40
N ILE A 86 -10.88 1.68 6.45
CA ILE A 86 -10.10 2.71 7.15
C ILE A 86 -8.95 3.21 6.26
N LEU A 87 -8.20 2.27 5.65
CA LEU A 87 -7.16 2.62 4.69
C LEU A 87 -7.75 3.27 3.43
N ASP A 88 -8.88 2.77 2.96
CA ASP A 88 -9.59 3.30 1.79
C ASP A 88 -9.93 4.78 2.01
N GLU A 89 -10.56 5.12 3.13
CA GLU A 89 -10.96 6.49 3.48
C GLU A 89 -9.75 7.44 3.46
N TYR A 90 -8.65 7.08 4.11
CA TYR A 90 -7.45 7.92 4.16
C TYR A 90 -6.80 8.08 2.78
N THR A 91 -6.85 7.02 1.96
CA THR A 91 -6.32 7.06 0.60
C THR A 91 -7.16 7.97 -0.29
N TYR A 92 -8.49 7.88 -0.22
CA TYR A 92 -9.38 8.75 -1.00
C TYR A 92 -9.36 10.20 -0.52
N TYR A 93 -9.18 10.46 0.78
CA TYR A 93 -8.89 11.80 1.28
C TYR A 93 -7.64 12.39 0.58
N GLY A 94 -6.56 11.61 0.49
CA GLY A 94 -5.35 12.03 -0.23
C GLY A 94 -5.58 12.27 -1.73
N MET A 95 -6.46 11.48 -2.36
CA MET A 95 -6.84 11.68 -3.77
C MET A 95 -7.63 12.97 -3.98
N ASP A 96 -8.57 13.27 -3.09
CA ASP A 96 -9.35 14.51 -3.14
C ASP A 96 -8.45 15.73 -2.86
N TYR A 97 -7.51 15.62 -1.91
CA TYR A 97 -6.52 16.67 -1.67
C TYR A 97 -5.63 16.96 -2.89
N LEU A 98 -5.16 15.90 -3.56
CA LEU A 98 -4.42 16.00 -4.83
C LEU A 98 -5.25 16.72 -5.91
N LYS A 99 -6.52 16.39 -6.01
CA LYS A 99 -7.44 17.01 -6.97
C LYS A 99 -7.60 18.50 -6.68
N ASP A 100 -7.89 18.86 -5.44
CA ASP A 100 -8.18 20.23 -5.05
C ASP A 100 -6.96 21.15 -5.11
N LYS A 101 -5.79 20.65 -4.66
CA LYS A 101 -4.58 21.46 -4.54
C LYS A 101 -3.72 21.46 -5.80
N TYR A 102 -3.61 20.32 -6.46
CA TYR A 102 -2.70 20.12 -7.59
C TYR A 102 -3.41 19.94 -8.93
N GLY A 103 -4.74 19.88 -8.96
CA GLY A 103 -5.51 19.67 -10.18
C GLY A 103 -5.39 18.24 -10.75
N PHE A 104 -4.98 17.28 -9.93
CA PHE A 104 -4.85 15.88 -10.31
C PHE A 104 -6.22 15.19 -10.24
N ASP A 105 -6.91 15.04 -11.37
CA ASP A 105 -8.21 14.36 -11.40
C ASP A 105 -8.03 12.84 -11.49
N TYR A 106 -7.95 12.18 -10.34
CA TYR A 106 -7.77 10.73 -10.24
C TYR A 106 -8.91 9.92 -10.91
N THR A 107 -10.06 10.53 -11.16
CA THR A 107 -11.21 9.89 -11.85
C THR A 107 -11.07 9.88 -13.37
N ASN A 108 -10.14 10.67 -13.91
CA ASN A 108 -9.77 10.70 -15.32
C ASN A 108 -8.24 10.74 -15.44
N PRO A 109 -7.54 9.67 -15.02
CA PRO A 109 -6.08 9.68 -14.89
C PRO A 109 -5.41 9.82 -16.26
N SER A 110 -4.47 10.77 -16.35
CA SER A 110 -3.67 10.99 -17.56
C SER A 110 -2.18 11.13 -17.22
N PRO A 111 -1.27 10.61 -18.07
CA PRO A 111 0.18 10.79 -17.89
C PRO A 111 0.63 12.25 -17.85
N GLU A 112 -0.16 13.16 -18.40
CA GLU A 112 0.12 14.60 -18.43
C GLU A 112 -0.19 15.31 -17.11
N GLN A 113 -0.97 14.68 -16.21
CA GLN A 113 -1.38 15.26 -14.93
C GLN A 113 -0.38 14.99 -13.79
N ILE A 114 0.72 14.28 -14.05
CA ILE A 114 1.70 13.93 -13.02
C ILE A 114 2.41 15.16 -12.46
N ILE A 115 2.53 15.21 -11.14
CA ILE A 115 3.22 16.26 -10.41
C ILE A 115 4.71 15.92 -10.35
N LYS A 116 5.58 16.93 -10.49
CA LYS A 116 7.03 16.70 -10.37
C LYS A 116 7.37 16.19 -8.96
N PRO A 117 8.10 15.07 -8.83
CA PRO A 117 8.45 14.49 -7.53
C PRO A 117 9.59 15.30 -6.87
N THR A 118 9.23 16.33 -6.09
CA THR A 118 10.16 17.10 -5.26
C THR A 118 9.92 16.82 -3.79
N GLN A 119 10.93 17.06 -2.94
CA GLN A 119 10.79 16.89 -1.49
C GLN A 119 9.67 17.77 -0.92
N ASP A 120 9.45 18.96 -1.47
CA ASP A 120 8.37 19.85 -1.03
C ASP A 120 6.99 19.23 -1.29
N VAL A 121 6.79 18.62 -2.46
CA VAL A 121 5.53 17.91 -2.79
C VAL A 121 5.36 16.68 -1.88
N VAL A 122 6.43 15.92 -1.65
CA VAL A 122 6.38 14.75 -0.76
C VAL A 122 6.04 15.17 0.67
N ASN A 123 6.72 16.18 1.21
CA ASN A 123 6.47 16.69 2.55
C ASN A 123 5.03 17.18 2.69
N ASP A 124 4.51 17.89 1.69
CA ASP A 124 3.15 18.39 1.69
C ASP A 124 2.11 17.26 1.73
N LEU A 125 2.14 16.37 0.73
CA LEU A 125 1.17 15.29 0.60
C LEU A 125 1.25 14.31 1.77
N ALA A 126 2.46 13.87 2.14
CA ALA A 126 2.62 12.91 3.23
C ALA A 126 2.23 13.51 4.58
N THR A 127 2.54 14.79 4.83
CA THR A 127 2.19 15.45 6.10
C THR A 127 0.68 15.64 6.22
N GLU A 128 0.04 16.15 5.17
CA GLU A 128 -1.40 16.36 5.15
C GLU A 128 -2.18 15.07 5.41
N VAL A 129 -1.88 14.01 4.64
CA VAL A 129 -2.59 12.73 4.77
C VAL A 129 -2.30 12.07 6.13
N THR A 130 -1.06 12.20 6.63
CA THR A 130 -0.71 11.68 7.97
C THR A 130 -1.47 12.41 9.07
N ILE A 131 -1.57 13.74 9.02
CA ILE A 131 -2.31 14.53 10.01
C ILE A 131 -3.80 14.15 9.97
N ASN A 132 -4.41 14.11 8.78
CA ASN A 132 -5.80 13.71 8.63
C ASN A 132 -6.06 12.33 9.26
N ALA A 133 -5.24 11.32 8.91
CA ALA A 133 -5.41 9.97 9.43
C ALA A 133 -5.23 9.89 10.96
N LEU A 134 -4.29 10.65 11.55
CA LEU A 134 -4.12 10.74 13.00
C LEU A 134 -5.33 11.39 13.66
N GLU A 135 -5.85 12.48 13.10
CA GLU A 135 -7.06 13.14 13.58
C GLU A 135 -8.28 12.21 13.54
N GLN A 136 -8.44 11.39 12.49
CA GLN A 136 -9.52 10.40 12.42
C GLN A 136 -9.45 9.39 13.57
N TYR A 137 -8.26 8.88 13.88
CA TYR A 137 -8.09 8.00 15.05
C TYR A 137 -8.37 8.70 16.38
N GLU A 138 -8.08 10.00 16.52
CA GLU A 138 -8.34 10.77 17.73
C GLU A 138 -9.83 11.15 17.88
N GLN A 139 -10.51 11.46 16.78
CA GLN A 139 -11.91 11.86 16.76
C GLN A 139 -12.86 10.68 16.98
N PHE A 140 -12.52 9.51 16.43
CA PHE A 140 -13.36 8.32 16.48
C PHE A 140 -12.72 7.24 17.37
N SER A 141 -13.16 7.17 18.63
CA SER A 141 -12.67 6.18 19.59
C SER A 141 -12.82 4.74 19.11
N THR A 142 -13.84 4.45 18.30
CA THR A 142 -14.04 3.14 17.67
C THR A 142 -12.96 2.79 16.65
N LEU A 143 -12.41 3.77 15.91
CA LEU A 143 -11.28 3.55 15.00
C LEU A 143 -10.00 3.23 15.78
N MET A 144 -9.77 3.94 16.89
CA MET A 144 -8.63 3.68 17.77
C MET A 144 -8.70 2.29 18.42
N GLU A 145 -9.91 1.83 18.76
CA GLU A 145 -10.14 0.50 19.31
C GLU A 145 -10.00 -0.60 18.26
N ASP A 146 -10.51 -0.38 17.04
CA ASP A 146 -10.40 -1.33 15.93
C ASP A 146 -8.92 -1.56 15.55
N HIS A 147 -8.18 -0.48 15.32
CA HIS A 147 -6.73 -0.52 15.16
C HIS A 147 -6.01 -0.28 16.49
N PHE A 148 -6.29 -1.12 17.49
CA PHE A 148 -5.72 -1.02 18.83
C PHE A 148 -4.18 -1.05 18.84
N GLY A 149 -3.56 -1.78 17.92
CA GLY A 149 -2.12 -1.93 17.79
C GLY A 149 -1.48 -0.74 17.08
N GLY A 150 -0.44 -0.16 17.68
CA GLY A 150 0.29 0.96 17.07
C GLY A 150 0.86 0.64 15.68
N SER A 151 1.27 -0.61 15.45
CA SER A 151 1.76 -1.06 14.14
C SER A 151 0.68 -1.12 13.06
N GLN A 152 -0.58 -1.42 13.42
CA GLN A 152 -1.69 -1.39 12.48
C GLN A 152 -1.91 0.04 11.99
N ARG A 153 -1.99 0.99 12.94
CA ARG A 153 -2.13 2.42 12.64
C ARG A 153 -0.96 2.93 11.81
N ALA A 154 0.28 2.64 12.22
CA ALA A 154 1.47 3.08 11.48
C ALA A 154 1.48 2.56 10.04
N GLY A 155 1.14 1.29 9.83
CA GLY A 155 1.07 0.69 8.49
C GLY A 155 0.01 1.35 7.61
N VAL A 156 -1.19 1.57 8.15
CA VAL A 156 -2.32 2.18 7.42
C VAL A 156 -2.06 3.66 7.09
N ILE A 157 -1.59 4.44 8.06
CA ILE A 157 -1.25 5.86 7.86
C ILE A 157 -0.15 6.00 6.81
N ALA A 158 0.93 5.24 6.94
CA ALA A 158 2.05 5.30 5.99
C ALA A 158 1.64 4.83 4.59
N ALA A 159 0.79 3.81 4.48
CA ALA A 159 0.27 3.33 3.20
C ALA A 159 -0.54 4.42 2.49
N ALA A 160 -1.49 5.07 3.17
CA ALA A 160 -2.28 6.16 2.58
C ALA A 160 -1.39 7.32 2.09
N SER A 161 -0.45 7.76 2.92
CA SER A 161 0.50 8.83 2.57
C SER A 161 1.39 8.47 1.39
N GLY A 162 1.95 7.25 1.37
CA GLY A 162 2.81 6.77 0.29
C GLY A 162 2.06 6.53 -1.03
N LEU A 163 0.82 6.03 -0.96
CA LEU A 163 -0.05 5.90 -2.13
C LEU A 163 -0.38 7.27 -2.72
N THR A 164 -0.73 8.25 -1.89
CA THR A 164 -0.99 9.62 -2.33
C THR A 164 0.20 10.20 -3.08
N CYS A 165 1.40 10.11 -2.50
CA CYS A 165 2.62 10.59 -3.13
C CYS A 165 2.94 9.85 -4.44
N SER A 166 2.83 8.52 -4.46
CA SER A 166 3.13 7.70 -5.64
C SER A 166 2.17 7.97 -6.79
N ILE A 167 0.86 8.04 -6.51
CA ILE A 167 -0.18 8.26 -7.50
C ILE A 167 -0.06 9.68 -8.08
N GLY A 168 0.04 10.70 -7.23
CA GLY A 168 0.11 12.09 -7.68
C GLY A 168 1.37 12.41 -8.50
N THR A 169 2.49 11.75 -8.23
CA THR A 169 3.77 12.02 -8.91
C THR A 169 4.13 11.02 -10.01
N GLY A 170 3.42 9.89 -10.09
CA GLY A 170 3.81 8.77 -10.94
C GLY A 170 5.19 8.18 -10.59
N ASN A 171 5.66 8.35 -9.35
CA ASN A 171 6.98 7.92 -8.92
C ASN A 171 6.94 7.16 -7.59
N SER A 172 7.24 5.86 -7.63
CA SER A 172 7.21 4.99 -6.44
C SER A 172 8.26 5.33 -5.39
N TYR A 173 9.35 6.03 -5.76
CA TYR A 173 10.35 6.51 -4.79
C TYR A 173 9.91 7.78 -4.09
N ALA A 174 9.00 8.56 -4.68
CA ALA A 174 8.42 9.71 -4.00
C ALA A 174 7.40 9.29 -2.93
N GLY A 175 6.77 8.12 -3.11
CA GLY A 175 5.89 7.54 -2.08
C GLY A 175 6.57 6.64 -1.06
N LEU A 176 7.88 6.43 -1.16
CA LEU A 176 8.69 5.72 -0.17
C LEU A 176 9.35 6.73 0.78
#